data_AF-A0A953SZX1-F1
#
_entry.id   AF-A0A953SZX1-F1
#
_cell.length_a   1.000
_cell.length_b   1.000
_cell.length_c   1.000
_cell.angle_alpha   90.00
_cell.angle_beta   90.00
_cell.angle_gamma   90.00
#
_symmetry.space_group_name_H-M   'P 1'
#
loop_
_entity.id
_entity.type
_entity.pdbx_description
1 polymer ?
#
loop_
_entity_poly.entity_id
_entity_poly.type
_entity_poly.pdbx_seq_one_letter_code
_entity_poly.pdbx_strand_id
1 'polypeptide(L)'
;MKYIVAFLIVALGVYSCDSSKSVIQGDPSASASDTLRIANDSLEYEILIIEPGFDSWIHSQPPRGYYGVDYLETRNYQYVLEYNNRVYNRSYSSILYPQEINYDPNIHYGLEVNYLLYNYFKYFEEKYKQKLR
;
A
#
# COMPACT_ATOMS: atom_id res chain seq x y z
N MET A 1 21.90 36.42 48.73
CA MET A 1 21.48 36.13 47.34
C MET A 1 22.63 35.47 46.58
N LYS A 2 22.85 34.16 46.73
CA LYS A 2 24.03 33.49 46.16
C LYS A 2 23.75 32.08 45.63
N TYR A 3 22.51 31.61 45.73
CA TYR A 3 22.08 30.27 45.30
C TYR A 3 21.12 30.26 44.10
N ILE A 4 20.82 31.44 43.51
CA ILE A 4 19.89 31.52 42.37
C ILE A 4 20.61 31.28 41.02
N VAL A 5 21.92 31.50 40.95
CA VAL A 5 22.71 31.28 39.72
C VAL A 5 23.02 29.81 39.46
N ALA A 6 22.93 28.95 40.49
CA ALA A 6 23.27 27.53 40.38
C ALA A 6 22.21 26.68 39.64
N PHE A 7 20.99 27.21 39.42
CA PHE A 7 19.90 26.45 38.79
C PHE A 7 19.77 26.62 37.27
N LEU A 8 20.53 27.55 36.66
CA LEU A 8 20.38 27.87 35.23
C LEU A 8 21.34 27.09 34.30
N ILE A 9 22.23 26.28 34.86
CA ILE A 9 23.23 25.51 34.08
C ILE A 9 22.78 24.06 33.83
N VAL A 10 21.74 23.58 34.51
CA VAL A 10 21.26 22.18 34.39
C VAL A 10 20.14 22.01 33.35
N ALA A 11 19.58 23.11 32.80
CA ALA A 11 18.36 23.06 32.00
C ALA A 11 18.52 23.06 30.47
N LEU A 12 19.74 23.06 29.91
CA LEU A 12 19.93 23.21 28.45
C LEU A 12 20.89 22.17 27.82
N GLY A 13 21.06 21.01 28.46
CA GLY A 13 22.08 20.02 28.09
C GLY A 13 21.60 18.73 27.41
N VAL A 14 20.32 18.55 27.07
CA VAL A 14 19.85 17.31 26.39
C VAL A 14 18.79 17.59 25.32
N TYR A 15 19.19 18.31 24.27
CA TYR A 15 18.62 18.11 22.94
C TYR A 15 19.66 17.38 22.09
N SER A 16 19.74 16.07 22.27
CA SER A 16 20.25 15.14 21.26
C SER A 16 19.22 14.03 21.17
N CYS A 17 18.28 14.22 20.27
CA CYS A 17 17.41 13.16 19.79
C CYS A 17 18.27 12.35 18.81
N ASP A 18 19.04 11.40 19.32
CA ASP A 18 19.64 10.36 18.49
C ASP A 18 18.49 9.41 18.12
N SER A 19 17.90 9.61 16.95
CA SER A 19 17.03 8.59 16.36
C SER A 19 17.95 7.49 15.87
N SER A 20 18.32 6.58 16.76
CA SER A 20 18.93 5.32 16.38
C SER A 20 17.87 4.51 15.62
N LYS A 21 17.73 4.78 14.31
CA LYS A 21 17.07 3.85 13.40
C LYS A 21 17.94 2.60 13.39
N SER A 22 17.49 1.57 14.08
CA SER A 22 17.97 0.22 13.86
C SER A 22 17.77 -0.10 12.37
N VAL A 23 18.86 -0.05 11.61
CA VAL A 23 18.94 -0.72 10.33
C VAL A 23 18.83 -2.20 10.65
N ILE A 24 17.63 -2.75 10.56
CA ILE A 24 17.46 -4.20 10.44
C ILE A 24 18.11 -4.55 9.12
N GLN A 25 19.32 -5.10 9.22
CA GLN A 25 20.02 -5.73 8.12
C GLN A 25 19.27 -7.02 7.80
N GLY A 26 18.21 -6.90 7.00
CA GLY A 26 17.53 -8.04 6.39
C GLY A 26 18.35 -8.51 5.21
N ASP A 27 18.77 -9.78 5.23
CA ASP A 27 19.48 -10.45 4.15
C ASP A 27 18.87 -10.17 2.77
N PRO A 28 19.68 -9.91 1.73
CA PRO A 28 19.20 -9.72 0.37
C PRO A 28 19.01 -11.09 -0.29
N SER A 29 18.14 -11.94 0.25
CA SER A 29 17.86 -13.26 -0.34
C SER A 29 16.55 -13.84 0.15
N ALA A 30 15.44 -13.25 -0.30
CA ALA A 30 14.18 -13.98 -0.47
C ALA A 30 13.34 -13.26 -1.52
N SER A 31 13.59 -13.56 -2.80
CA SER A 31 12.58 -13.41 -3.86
C SER A 31 11.49 -14.47 -3.64
N ALA A 32 10.82 -14.43 -2.51
CA ALA A 32 9.58 -15.15 -2.29
C ALA A 32 8.48 -14.21 -2.75
N SER A 33 7.70 -14.65 -3.74
CA SER A 33 6.54 -13.92 -4.22
C SER A 33 5.58 -13.64 -3.05
N ASP A 34 5.60 -12.41 -2.53
CA ASP A 34 4.64 -11.94 -1.52
C ASP A 34 3.24 -12.10 -2.09
N THR A 35 2.54 -13.12 -1.60
CA THR A 35 1.18 -13.43 -2.01
C THR A 35 0.29 -13.10 -0.84
N LEU A 36 -0.31 -11.92 -0.88
CA LEU A 36 -1.30 -11.51 0.11
C LEU A 36 -2.64 -12.12 -0.28
N ARG A 37 -3.09 -13.08 0.52
CA ARG A 37 -4.42 -13.69 0.42
C ARG A 37 -5.25 -13.20 1.58
N ILE A 38 -6.29 -12.41 1.31
CA ILE A 38 -7.16 -11.88 2.36
C ILE A 38 -8.58 -12.37 2.10
N ALA A 39 -8.99 -13.32 2.94
CA ALA A 39 -10.37 -13.78 3.07
C ALA A 39 -10.98 -13.08 4.29
N ASN A 40 -12.19 -12.57 4.13
CA ASN A 40 -13.04 -12.14 5.24
C ASN A 40 -14.02 -13.29 5.47
N ASP A 41 -14.27 -13.60 6.74
CA ASP A 41 -15.02 -14.79 7.18
C ASP A 41 -16.49 -14.80 6.70
N SER A 42 -16.98 -13.71 6.09
CA SER A 42 -18.30 -13.61 5.45
C SER A 42 -18.27 -13.29 3.94
N LEU A 43 -17.11 -13.29 3.27
CA LEU A 43 -17.03 -12.90 1.86
C LEU A 43 -17.19 -14.10 0.92
N GLU A 44 -18.05 -13.94 -0.08
CA GLU A 44 -18.16 -14.83 -1.24
C GLU A 44 -17.02 -14.61 -2.27
N TYR A 45 -16.17 -13.60 -2.08
CA TYR A 45 -15.19 -13.16 -3.06
C TYR A 45 -13.82 -12.90 -2.41
N GLU A 46 -12.76 -13.37 -3.07
CA GLU A 46 -11.36 -13.23 -2.65
C GLU A 46 -10.57 -12.46 -3.72
N ILE A 47 -9.60 -11.66 -3.29
CA ILE A 47 -8.58 -11.08 -4.17
C ILE A 47 -7.21 -11.70 -3.86
N LEU A 48 -6.51 -12.10 -4.92
CA LEU A 48 -5.15 -12.62 -4.86
C LEU A 48 -4.19 -11.61 -5.50
N ILE A 49 -3.35 -10.98 -4.68
CA ILE A 49 -2.34 -10.02 -5.17
C ILE A 49 -0.97 -10.71 -5.11
N ILE A 50 -0.37 -10.90 -6.27
CA ILE A 50 0.95 -11.50 -6.45
C ILE A 50 1.88 -10.40 -6.97
N GLU A 51 2.49 -9.67 -6.05
CA GLU A 51 3.27 -8.48 -6.40
C GLU A 51 4.43 -8.27 -5.41
N PRO A 52 5.70 -8.50 -5.81
CA PRO A 52 6.83 -8.45 -4.90
C PRO A 52 6.99 -7.09 -4.23
N GLY A 53 6.94 -7.04 -2.91
CA GLY A 53 7.09 -5.80 -2.13
C GLY A 53 5.78 -5.01 -1.95
N PHE A 54 4.65 -5.51 -2.44
CA PHE A 54 3.35 -4.91 -2.12
C PHE A 54 3.02 -5.05 -0.63
N ASP A 55 3.29 -6.19 0.00
CA ASP A 55 3.03 -6.41 1.42
C ASP A 55 3.77 -5.41 2.31
N SER A 56 5.08 -5.27 2.14
CA SER A 56 5.83 -4.27 2.89
C SER A 56 5.37 -2.83 2.61
N TRP A 57 5.00 -2.51 1.36
CA TRP A 57 4.54 -1.18 0.99
C TRP A 57 3.16 -0.85 1.59
N ILE A 58 2.21 -1.79 1.64
CA ILE A 58 0.85 -1.53 2.15
C ILE A 58 0.87 -1.14 3.63
N HIS A 59 1.84 -1.64 4.41
CA HIS A 59 2.02 -1.27 5.82
C HIS A 59 2.40 0.21 6.03
N SER A 60 2.87 0.89 4.98
CA SER A 60 3.17 2.34 5.01
C SER A 60 1.99 3.23 4.61
N GLN A 61 0.88 2.63 4.15
CA GLN A 61 -0.30 3.35 3.67
C GLN A 61 -1.27 3.70 4.81
N PRO A 62 -2.20 4.65 4.59
CA PRO A 62 -3.22 4.99 5.58
C PRO A 62 -4.01 3.75 6.01
N PRO A 63 -4.33 3.57 7.31
CA PRO A 63 -4.95 2.35 7.80
C PRO A 63 -6.32 2.08 7.17
N ARG A 64 -6.76 0.82 7.26
CA ARG A 64 -8.10 0.40 6.88
C ARG A 64 -9.15 1.32 7.51
N GLY A 65 -10.10 1.79 6.70
CA GLY A 65 -11.13 2.75 7.12
C GLY A 65 -10.79 4.22 6.92
N TYR A 66 -9.56 4.56 6.50
CA TYR A 66 -9.23 5.93 6.07
C TYR A 66 -10.05 6.37 4.86
N TYR A 67 -10.26 5.45 3.90
CA TYR A 67 -11.11 5.67 2.74
C TYR A 67 -12.51 5.10 2.97
N GLY A 68 -13.53 5.83 2.53
CA GLY A 68 -14.90 5.31 2.48
C GLY A 68 -15.07 4.24 1.40
N VAL A 69 -15.98 3.29 1.63
CA VAL A 69 -16.25 2.18 0.69
C VAL A 69 -16.65 2.70 -0.69
N ASP A 70 -17.63 3.63 -0.76
CA ASP A 70 -18.10 4.22 -2.02
C ASP A 70 -16.97 4.88 -2.83
N TYR A 71 -16.02 5.53 -2.13
CA TYR A 71 -14.84 6.10 -2.77
C TYR A 71 -13.97 5.00 -3.37
N LEU A 72 -13.69 3.95 -2.61
CA LEU A 72 -12.85 2.84 -3.07
C LEU A 72 -13.50 2.11 -4.24
N GLU A 73 -14.80 1.80 -4.17
CA GLU A 73 -15.54 1.12 -5.25
C GLU A 73 -15.49 1.94 -6.54
N THR A 74 -15.77 3.24 -6.46
CA THR A 74 -15.70 4.15 -7.61
C THR A 74 -14.31 4.18 -8.24
N ARG A 75 -13.27 4.25 -7.40
CA ARG A 75 -11.87 4.36 -7.86
C ARG A 75 -11.38 3.03 -8.44
N ASN A 76 -11.71 1.91 -7.80
CA ASN A 76 -11.37 0.57 -8.26
C ASN A 76 -12.00 0.28 -9.60
N TYR A 77 -13.28 0.59 -9.79
CA TYR A 77 -13.93 0.41 -11.09
C TYR A 77 -13.17 1.13 -12.22
N GLN A 78 -12.76 2.37 -11.98
CA GLN A 78 -12.01 3.16 -12.96
C GLN A 78 -10.61 2.61 -13.22
N TYR A 79 -9.91 2.18 -12.16
CA TYR A 79 -8.59 1.57 -12.29
C TYR A 79 -8.64 0.23 -13.02
N VAL A 80 -9.60 -0.64 -12.69
CA VAL A 80 -9.79 -1.94 -13.34
C VAL A 80 -10.12 -1.74 -14.82
N LEU A 81 -10.98 -0.79 -15.16
CA LEU A 81 -11.31 -0.49 -16.56
C LEU A 81 -10.05 -0.13 -17.36
N GLU A 82 -9.23 0.79 -16.85
CA GLU A 82 -7.99 1.19 -17.53
C GLU A 82 -6.96 0.05 -17.56
N TYR A 83 -6.82 -0.71 -16.47
CA TYR A 83 -5.90 -1.85 -16.41
C TYR A 83 -6.29 -2.92 -17.44
N ASN A 84 -7.56 -3.33 -17.50
CA ASN A 84 -8.04 -4.34 -18.43
C ASN A 84 -7.96 -3.87 -19.89
N ASN A 85 -8.18 -2.57 -20.16
CA ASN A 85 -7.94 -2.01 -21.49
C ASN A 85 -6.48 -2.19 -21.95
N ARG A 86 -5.52 -2.17 -21.02
CA ARG A 86 -4.09 -2.36 -21.32
C ARG A 86 -3.70 -3.82 -21.51
N VAL A 87 -4.40 -4.76 -20.89
CA VAL A 87 -4.20 -6.21 -21.09
C VAL A 87 -4.32 -6.58 -22.57
N TYR A 88 -5.30 -6.02 -23.29
CA TYR A 88 -5.49 -6.31 -24.72
C TYR A 88 -4.68 -5.45 -25.67
N ASN A 89 -4.08 -4.37 -25.16
CA ASN A 89 -3.41 -3.39 -26.00
C ASN A 89 -1.94 -3.76 -26.17
N ARG A 90 -1.58 -4.12 -27.41
CA ARG A 90 -0.21 -4.52 -27.80
C ARG A 90 0.86 -3.43 -27.58
N SER A 91 0.45 -2.18 -27.34
CA SER A 91 1.37 -1.08 -27.00
C SER A 91 1.88 -1.17 -25.56
N TYR A 92 1.22 -1.95 -24.70
CA TYR A 92 1.61 -2.13 -23.30
C TYR A 92 2.29 -3.49 -23.10
N SER A 93 3.16 -3.56 -22.10
CA SER A 93 3.91 -4.78 -21.78
C SER A 93 2.99 -5.83 -21.16
N SER A 94 2.91 -7.01 -21.79
CA SER A 94 2.20 -8.17 -21.24
C SER A 94 2.80 -8.68 -19.93
N ILE A 95 4.03 -8.30 -19.59
CA ILE A 95 4.64 -8.58 -18.28
C ILE A 95 3.97 -7.75 -17.18
N LEU A 96 3.58 -6.51 -17.49
CA LEU A 96 2.93 -5.60 -16.53
C LEU A 96 1.41 -5.81 -16.46
N TYR A 97 0.83 -6.27 -17.57
CA TYR A 97 -0.61 -6.52 -17.72
C TYR A 97 -0.86 -7.97 -18.15
N PRO A 98 -0.55 -8.97 -17.31
CA PRO A 98 -0.58 -10.37 -17.71
C PRO A 98 -1.99 -10.95 -17.87
N GLN A 99 -2.98 -10.44 -17.13
CA GLN A 99 -4.35 -10.95 -17.14
C GLN A 99 -5.31 -9.85 -16.69
N GLU A 100 -6.59 -10.00 -17.02
CA GLU A 100 -7.62 -9.08 -16.55
C GLU A 100 -7.93 -9.25 -15.06
N ILE A 101 -8.45 -8.18 -14.46
CA ILE A 101 -9.06 -8.19 -13.14
C ILE A 101 -10.57 -8.26 -13.34
N ASN A 102 -11.19 -9.35 -12.88
CA ASN A 102 -12.65 -9.50 -12.89
C ASN A 102 -13.25 -8.74 -11.70
N TYR A 103 -13.79 -7.56 -11.96
CA TYR A 103 -14.42 -6.69 -10.95
C TYR A 103 -15.78 -6.23 -11.47
N ASP A 104 -16.84 -6.63 -10.78
CA ASP A 104 -18.22 -6.25 -11.08
C ASP A 104 -18.64 -5.07 -10.19
N PRO A 105 -18.92 -3.88 -10.76
CA PRO A 105 -19.32 -2.71 -9.98
C PRO A 105 -20.68 -2.88 -9.27
N ASN A 106 -21.45 -3.92 -9.56
CA ASN A 106 -22.72 -4.22 -8.89
C ASN A 106 -22.55 -5.14 -7.66
N ILE A 107 -21.33 -5.64 -7.42
CA ILE A 107 -21.02 -6.51 -6.28
C ILE A 107 -20.32 -5.70 -5.19
N HIS A 108 -20.84 -5.79 -3.96
CA HIS A 108 -20.22 -5.17 -2.80
C HIS A 108 -19.17 -6.10 -2.19
N TYR A 109 -17.93 -5.95 -2.64
CA TYR A 109 -16.78 -6.73 -2.15
C TYR A 109 -16.36 -6.37 -0.71
N GLY A 110 -16.95 -5.31 -0.14
CA GLY A 110 -16.64 -4.85 1.22
C GLY A 110 -15.33 -4.05 1.29
N LEU A 111 -15.07 -3.52 2.49
CA LEU A 111 -13.96 -2.59 2.73
C LEU A 111 -12.59 -3.22 2.43
N GLU A 112 -12.37 -4.46 2.87
CA GLU A 112 -11.05 -5.09 2.82
C GLU A 112 -10.57 -5.30 1.38
N VAL A 113 -11.39 -5.96 0.55
CA VAL A 113 -11.07 -6.22 -0.86
C VAL A 113 -10.88 -4.90 -1.61
N ASN A 114 -11.80 -3.96 -1.42
CA ASN A 114 -11.72 -2.67 -2.10
C ASN A 114 -10.49 -1.85 -1.66
N TYR A 115 -10.13 -1.88 -0.39
CA TYR A 115 -8.95 -1.19 0.13
C TYR A 115 -7.65 -1.78 -0.45
N LEU A 116 -7.54 -3.11 -0.50
CA LEU A 116 -6.36 -3.78 -1.04
C LEU A 116 -6.21 -3.56 -2.55
N LEU A 117 -7.31 -3.70 -3.30
CA LEU A 117 -7.31 -3.48 -4.75
C LEU A 117 -6.92 -2.03 -5.10
N TYR A 118 -7.48 -1.06 -4.38
CA TYR A 118 -7.14 0.35 -4.57
C TYR A 118 -5.65 0.59 -4.36
N ASN A 119 -5.12 0.09 -3.25
CA ASN A 119 -3.72 0.27 -2.91
C ASN A 119 -2.79 -0.52 -3.85
N TYR A 120 -3.20 -1.67 -4.37
CA TYR A 120 -2.48 -2.37 -5.42
C TYR A 120 -2.27 -1.47 -6.64
N PHE A 121 -3.31 -0.76 -7.10
CA PHE A 121 -3.15 0.18 -8.21
C PHE A 121 -2.22 1.34 -7.87
N LYS A 122 -2.30 1.90 -6.66
CA LYS A 122 -1.39 2.96 -6.20
C LYS A 122 0.07 2.48 -6.22
N TYR A 123 0.31 1.29 -5.68
CA TYR A 123 1.61 0.64 -5.71
C TYR A 123 2.11 0.41 -7.13
N PHE A 124 1.25 -0.14 -8.00
CA PHE A 124 1.56 -0.43 -9.39
C PHE A 124 1.97 0.84 -10.16
N GLU A 125 1.23 1.93 -10.00
CA GLU A 125 1.56 3.24 -10.57
C GLU A 125 2.94 3.72 -10.08
N GLU A 126 3.20 3.62 -8.77
CA GLU A 126 4.45 4.07 -8.16
C GLU A 126 5.65 3.24 -8.62
N LYS A 127 5.53 1.91 -8.60
CA LYS A 127 6.59 0.96 -8.93
C LYS A 127 6.94 1.00 -10.40
N TYR A 128 5.94 0.93 -11.27
CA TYR A 128 6.12 0.79 -12.71
C TYR A 128 6.04 2.10 -13.48
N LYS A 129 5.88 3.23 -12.76
CA LYS A 129 5.72 4.58 -13.33
C LYS A 129 4.61 4.64 -14.38
N GLN A 130 3.56 3.85 -14.15
CA GLN A 130 2.36 3.85 -14.97
C GLN A 130 1.40 4.89 -14.45
N LYS A 131 0.63 5.49 -15.35
CA LYS A 131 -0.49 6.36 -15.00
C LYS A 131 -1.77 5.72 -15.46
N LEU A 132 -2.53 5.13 -14.55
CA LEU A 132 -3.85 4.57 -14.84
C LEU A 132 -4.95 5.64 -14.71
N ARG A 133 -4.65 6.77 -14.03
CA ARG A 133 -5.51 7.96 -14.05
C ARG A 133 -4.77 9.28 -13.81
#